data_AF-A0A920LXW0-F1
#
_entry.id   AF-A0A920LXW0-F1
#
_cell.length_a   1.000
_cell.length_b   1.000
_cell.length_c   1.000
_cell.angle_alpha   90.00
_cell.angle_beta   90.00
_cell.angle_gamma   90.00
#
_symmetry.space_group_name_H-M   'P 1'
#
loop_
_entity.id
_entity.type
_entity.pdbx_description
1 polymer ?
#
loop_
_entity_poly.entity_id
_entity_poly.type
_entity_poly.pdbx_seq_one_letter_code
_entity_poly.pdbx_strand_id
1 'polypeptide(L)'
;MTAADIKTSNSDKFDGEDKWSNLLTGNIVPPKNAFIGARIISDERALFNDQWKLYSIKPVLVPVSPSYQLFNIIEDPFEKNNLAEEEPEIFKAMKKTITSYNERDVVGNMNPAHAYLHGDDRQGGVELGSPWMDGDYELNNPPSSVTSFFIFLWILIQAFKYQLAAAILFIVLIFYAFKKLRQK
;
A
#
# COMPACT_ATOMS: atom_id res chain seq x y z
N MET A 1 -11.03 -23.11 6.45
CA MET A 1 -10.35 -24.13 7.27
C MET A 1 -11.36 -25.01 7.98
N THR A 2 -12.31 -24.45 8.74
CA THR A 2 -13.39 -25.20 9.42
C THR A 2 -14.18 -26.12 8.48
N ALA A 3 -14.54 -25.64 7.29
CA ALA A 3 -15.24 -26.45 6.29
C ALA A 3 -14.48 -27.72 5.83
N ALA A 4 -13.14 -27.71 5.94
CA ALA A 4 -12.27 -28.82 5.58
C ALA A 4 -11.75 -29.59 6.81
N ASP A 5 -12.33 -29.35 7.99
CA ASP A 5 -11.92 -29.94 9.28
C ASP A 5 -10.43 -29.70 9.63
N ILE A 6 -9.85 -28.59 9.13
CA ILE A 6 -8.49 -28.19 9.44
C ILE A 6 -8.49 -27.40 10.75
N LYS A 7 -7.75 -27.89 11.75
CA LYS A 7 -7.57 -27.23 13.05
C LYS A 7 -6.50 -26.15 12.95
N THR A 8 -6.81 -24.99 13.50
CA THR A 8 -5.86 -23.88 13.69
C THR A 8 -5.48 -23.77 15.16
N SER A 9 -4.34 -23.14 15.39
CA SER A 9 -3.82 -22.82 16.72
C SER A 9 -3.99 -21.35 17.04
N ASN A 10 -3.96 -20.98 18.32
CA ASN A 10 -3.95 -19.57 18.73
C ASN A 10 -2.67 -18.83 18.31
N SER A 11 -1.62 -19.54 17.89
CA SER A 11 -0.43 -18.95 17.28
C SER A 11 -0.66 -18.51 15.83
N ASP A 12 -1.68 -19.04 15.16
CA ASP A 12 -2.02 -18.64 13.80
C ASP A 12 -2.78 -17.32 13.82
N LYS A 13 -2.16 -16.27 13.29
CA LYS A 13 -2.74 -14.92 13.27
C LYS A 13 -3.51 -14.71 11.98
N PHE A 14 -4.83 -14.79 12.07
CA PHE A 14 -5.73 -14.43 10.99
C PHE A 14 -6.42 -13.10 11.31
N ASP A 15 -6.53 -12.21 10.32
CA ASP A 15 -7.35 -11.00 10.44
C ASP A 15 -8.84 -11.29 10.15
N GLY A 16 -9.16 -12.45 9.55
CA GLY A 16 -10.52 -12.91 9.28
C GLY A 16 -11.11 -13.79 10.38
N GLU A 17 -12.44 -13.89 10.43
CA GLU A 17 -13.19 -14.71 11.39
C GLU A 17 -13.83 -15.92 10.71
N ASP A 18 -14.02 -17.01 11.46
CA ASP A 18 -14.80 -18.16 10.99
C ASP A 18 -16.29 -17.79 10.90
N LYS A 19 -16.88 -18.01 9.72
CA LYS A 19 -18.31 -17.80 9.44
C LYS A 19 -19.01 -19.09 8.99
N TRP A 20 -18.35 -20.24 9.09
CA TRP A 20 -18.88 -21.50 8.56
C TRP A 20 -20.22 -21.90 9.19
N SER A 21 -20.34 -21.81 10.51
CA SER A 21 -21.60 -22.09 11.21
C SER A 21 -22.72 -21.11 10.83
N ASN A 22 -22.40 -19.83 10.66
CA ASN A 22 -23.36 -18.81 10.18
C ASN A 22 -23.90 -19.16 8.80
N LEU A 23 -23.03 -19.59 7.89
CA LEU A 23 -23.42 -20.00 6.54
C LEU A 23 -24.35 -21.23 6.54
N LEU A 24 -24.06 -22.23 7.38
CA LEU A 24 -24.89 -23.44 7.48
C LEU A 24 -26.25 -23.17 8.13
N THR A 25 -26.31 -22.27 9.10
CA THR A 25 -27.53 -21.98 9.87
C THR A 25 -28.37 -20.86 9.26
N GLY A 26 -27.82 -20.11 8.31
CA GLY A 26 -28.42 -18.88 7.81
C GLY A 26 -28.45 -17.75 8.84
N ASN A 27 -27.74 -17.88 9.96
CA ASN A 27 -27.73 -16.87 11.02
C ASN A 27 -26.84 -15.67 10.63
N ILE A 28 -27.48 -14.53 10.36
CA ILE A 28 -26.79 -13.29 10.00
C ILE A 28 -26.32 -12.60 11.28
N VAL A 29 -25.00 -12.49 11.45
CA VAL A 29 -24.37 -11.74 12.54
C VAL A 29 -23.80 -10.45 11.96
N PRO A 30 -24.20 -9.28 12.49
CA PRO A 30 -23.67 -7.99 12.03
C PRO A 30 -22.15 -7.88 12.21
N PRO A 31 -21.45 -7.08 11.37
CA PRO A 31 -20.03 -6.85 11.53
C PRO A 31 -19.74 -6.10 12.83
N LYS A 32 -18.65 -6.46 13.52
CA LYS A 32 -18.18 -5.75 14.70
C LYS A 32 -16.79 -5.22 14.47
N ASN A 33 -16.66 -3.91 14.33
CA ASN A 33 -15.40 -3.23 13.98
C ASN A 33 -14.66 -3.93 12.82
N ALA A 34 -15.39 -4.41 11.82
CA ALA A 34 -14.81 -5.05 10.66
C ALA A 34 -14.11 -3.98 9.81
N PHE A 35 -12.80 -4.14 9.64
CA PHE A 35 -11.95 -3.14 8.99
C PHE A 35 -11.50 -3.64 7.63
N ILE A 36 -11.56 -2.75 6.64
CA ILE A 36 -10.91 -2.93 5.35
C ILE A 36 -10.16 -1.64 5.00
N GLY A 37 -9.00 -1.77 4.39
CA GLY A 37 -8.25 -0.62 3.91
C GLY A 37 -7.32 -0.99 2.77
N ALA A 38 -7.06 -0.02 1.92
CA ALA A 38 -6.13 -0.12 0.82
C ALA A 38 -5.32 1.18 0.73
N ARG A 39 -4.05 1.07 0.37
CA ARG A 39 -3.15 2.20 0.20
C ARG A 39 -2.49 2.13 -1.17
N ILE A 40 -2.88 3.04 -2.06
CA ILE A 40 -2.27 3.18 -3.39
C ILE A 40 -1.81 4.63 -3.59
N ILE A 41 -2.72 5.51 -4.01
CA ILE A 41 -2.50 6.96 -4.11
C ILE A 41 -3.00 7.67 -2.84
N SER A 42 -4.11 7.16 -2.32
CA SER A 42 -4.72 7.47 -1.03
C SER A 42 -4.66 6.25 -0.13
N ASP A 43 -4.60 6.51 1.18
CA ASP A 43 -4.95 5.57 2.22
C ASP A 43 -6.45 5.66 2.44
N GLU A 44 -7.16 4.67 1.89
CA GLU A 44 -8.61 4.54 1.97
C GLU A 44 -8.96 3.44 2.94
N ARG A 45 -9.88 3.74 3.86
CA ARG A 45 -10.30 2.81 4.90
C ARG A 45 -11.80 2.84 5.07
N ALA A 46 -12.37 1.69 5.37
CA ALA A 46 -13.74 1.57 5.82
C ALA A 46 -13.81 0.71 7.09
N LEU A 47 -14.55 1.21 8.07
CA LEU A 47 -14.88 0.49 9.28
C LEU A 47 -16.38 0.21 9.30
N PHE A 48 -16.74 -1.05 9.45
CA PHE A 48 -18.13 -1.50 9.58
C PHE A 48 -18.41 -1.91 11.02
N ASN A 49 -19.46 -1.34 11.61
CA ASN A 49 -19.95 -1.75 12.92
C ASN A 49 -21.49 -1.72 12.92
N ASP A 50 -22.08 -2.91 13.05
CA ASP A 50 -23.50 -3.15 12.89
C ASP A 50 -24.03 -2.66 11.54
N GLN A 51 -24.90 -1.65 11.54
CA GLN A 51 -25.46 -1.01 10.33
C GLN A 51 -24.62 0.17 9.83
N TRP A 52 -23.53 0.52 10.51
CA TRP A 52 -22.77 1.73 10.23
C TRP A 52 -21.51 1.43 9.44
N LYS A 53 -21.22 2.28 8.46
CA LYS A 53 -19.94 2.35 7.75
C LYS A 53 -19.33 3.73 7.98
N LEU A 54 -18.12 3.76 8.54
CA LEU A 54 -17.27 4.95 8.54
C LEU A 54 -16.22 4.79 7.44
N TYR A 55 -16.32 5.63 6.41
CA TYR A 55 -15.32 5.73 5.35
C TYR A 55 -14.34 6.86 5.64
N SER A 56 -13.05 6.62 5.38
CA SER A 56 -12.01 7.65 5.49
C SER A 56 -11.04 7.59 4.32
N ILE A 57 -10.61 8.75 3.86
CA ILE A 57 -9.60 8.87 2.80
C ILE A 57 -8.54 9.89 3.22
N LYS A 58 -7.27 9.51 3.03
CA LYS A 58 -6.10 10.37 3.28
C LYS A 58 -5.12 10.25 2.11
N PRO A 59 -4.88 11.33 1.33
CA PRO A 59 -3.82 11.35 0.32
C PRO A 59 -2.45 10.97 0.91
N VAL A 60 -1.70 10.08 0.24
CA VAL A 60 -0.39 9.63 0.72
C VAL A 60 0.71 10.65 0.43
N LEU A 61 0.62 11.34 -0.72
CA LEU A 61 1.65 12.27 -1.21
C LEU A 61 1.53 13.69 -0.67
N VAL A 62 0.38 14.03 -0.06
CA VAL A 62 0.09 15.38 0.41
C VAL A 62 -0.19 15.33 1.91
N PRO A 63 0.47 16.17 2.74
CA PRO A 63 0.33 16.11 4.19
C PRO A 63 -0.97 16.80 4.65
N VAL A 64 -2.11 16.20 4.30
CA VAL A 64 -3.44 16.66 4.73
C VAL A 64 -4.06 15.69 5.73
N SER A 65 -4.94 16.22 6.57
CA SER A 65 -5.75 15.40 7.48
C SER A 65 -6.71 14.51 6.69
N PRO A 66 -7.06 13.31 7.20
CA PRO A 66 -8.06 12.46 6.58
C PRO A 66 -9.45 13.13 6.58
N SER A 67 -10.20 12.97 5.50
CA SER A 67 -11.65 13.22 5.51
C SER A 67 -12.40 11.97 5.94
N TYR A 68 -13.61 12.16 6.46
CA TYR A 68 -14.45 11.08 6.98
C TYR A 68 -15.90 11.27 6.54
N GLN A 69 -16.58 10.16 6.28
CA GLN A 69 -18.01 10.11 5.99
C GLN A 69 -18.65 8.92 6.71
N LEU A 70 -19.83 9.11 7.29
CA LEU A 70 -20.58 8.09 8.01
C LEU A 70 -21.85 7.75 7.26
N PHE A 71 -22.16 6.46 7.11
CA PHE A 71 -23.35 5.99 6.40
C PHE A 71 -24.05 4.89 7.21
N ASN A 72 -25.39 4.86 7.14
CA ASN A 72 -26.17 3.70 7.52
C ASN A 72 -26.33 2.80 6.28
N ILE A 73 -25.62 1.68 6.22
CA ILE A 73 -25.57 0.82 5.02
C ILE A 73 -26.83 -0.04 4.82
N ILE A 74 -27.70 -0.13 5.84
CA ILE A 74 -28.99 -0.83 5.72
C ILE A 74 -30.02 0.09 5.07
N GLU A 75 -30.04 1.36 5.44
CA GLU A 75 -30.97 2.37 4.92
C GLU A 75 -30.47 3.05 3.64
N ASP A 76 -29.15 3.25 3.54
CA ASP A 76 -28.47 3.90 2.42
C ASP A 76 -27.31 3.04 1.89
N PRO A 77 -27.62 1.93 1.20
CA PRO A 77 -26.60 1.03 0.63
C PRO A 77 -25.75 1.66 -0.48
N PHE A 78 -26.17 2.82 -1.01
CA PHE A 78 -25.46 3.54 -2.06
C PHE A 78 -24.66 4.74 -1.56
N GLU A 79 -24.60 4.96 -0.23
CA GLU A 79 -23.73 5.93 0.41
C GLU A 79 -23.93 7.36 -0.12
N LYS A 80 -25.19 7.74 -0.33
CA LYS A 80 -25.57 9.06 -0.85
C LYS A 80 -25.67 10.12 0.23
N ASN A 81 -25.96 9.72 1.47
CA ASN A 81 -26.25 10.63 2.58
C ASN A 81 -25.18 10.47 3.67
N ASN A 82 -24.28 11.45 3.78
CA ASN A 82 -23.31 11.47 4.87
C ASN A 82 -24.01 11.91 6.17
N LEU A 83 -23.98 11.05 7.18
CA LEU A 83 -24.63 11.22 8.48
C LEU A 83 -23.67 11.63 9.61
N ALA A 84 -22.45 12.08 9.26
CA ALA A 84 -21.40 12.34 10.25
C ALA A 84 -21.74 13.50 11.22
N GLU A 85 -22.52 14.48 10.79
CA GLU A 85 -22.94 15.62 11.62
C GLU A 85 -24.21 15.29 12.42
N GLU A 86 -25.10 14.49 11.84
CA GLU A 86 -26.37 14.05 12.41
C GLU A 86 -26.19 13.00 13.52
N GLU A 87 -25.16 12.14 13.40
CA GLU A 87 -24.88 11.05 14.33
C GLU A 87 -23.49 11.20 15.00
N PRO A 88 -23.26 12.27 15.79
CA PRO A 88 -21.94 12.65 16.27
C PRO A 88 -21.31 11.64 17.25
N GLU A 89 -22.13 10.96 18.05
CA GLU A 89 -21.64 9.96 19.01
C GLU A 89 -21.12 8.70 18.30
N ILE A 90 -21.86 8.22 17.30
CA ILE A 90 -21.49 7.06 16.47
C ILE A 90 -20.23 7.40 15.67
N PHE A 91 -20.23 8.58 15.03
CA PHE A 91 -19.09 9.10 14.31
C PHE A 91 -17.83 9.14 15.18
N LYS A 92 -17.92 9.69 16.40
CA LYS A 92 -16.78 9.81 17.32
C LYS A 92 -16.27 8.44 17.78
N ALA A 93 -17.17 7.51 18.08
CA ALA A 93 -16.82 6.15 18.50
C ALA A 93 -16.11 5.36 17.39
N MET A 94 -16.67 5.40 16.18
CA MET A 94 -16.09 4.72 15.01
C MET A 94 -14.78 5.39 14.59
N LYS A 95 -14.70 6.73 14.62
CA LYS A 95 -13.48 7.47 14.30
C LYS A 95 -12.35 7.12 15.27
N LYS A 96 -12.63 7.06 16.56
CA LYS A 96 -11.65 6.59 17.56
C LYS A 96 -11.14 5.18 17.21
N THR A 97 -12.05 4.29 16.83
CA THR A 97 -11.71 2.90 16.51
C THR A 97 -10.84 2.79 15.25
N ILE A 98 -11.26 3.39 14.13
CA ILE A 98 -10.52 3.31 12.85
C ILE A 98 -9.13 3.95 12.96
N THR A 99 -8.97 5.00 13.79
CA THR A 99 -7.67 5.63 14.04
C THR A 99 -6.76 4.85 14.98
N SER A 100 -7.31 3.87 15.72
CA SER A 100 -6.51 3.03 16.63
C SER A 100 -5.76 1.90 15.90
N TYR A 101 -6.16 1.59 14.67
CA TYR A 101 -5.46 0.62 13.84
C TYR A 101 -4.15 1.19 13.32
N ASN A 102 -3.06 0.49 13.61
CA ASN A 102 -1.74 0.80 13.09
C ASN A 102 -1.71 0.59 11.58
N GLU A 103 -1.13 1.55 10.87
CA GLU A 103 -0.84 1.41 9.44
C GLU A 103 0.11 0.23 9.26
N ARG A 104 -0.31 -0.75 8.46
CA ARG A 104 0.57 -1.81 8.00
C ARG A 104 1.14 -1.38 6.66
N ASP A 105 2.45 -1.33 6.56
CA ASP A 105 3.10 -1.15 5.26
C ASP A 105 2.97 -2.46 4.48
N VAL A 106 1.94 -2.52 3.64
CA VAL A 106 1.68 -3.65 2.74
C VAL A 106 2.45 -3.49 1.43
N VAL A 107 3.10 -2.35 1.20
CA VAL A 107 4.01 -2.19 0.07
C VAL A 107 5.27 -2.95 0.41
N GLY A 108 5.44 -4.13 -0.21
CA GLY A 108 6.67 -4.90 -0.06
C GLY A 108 7.90 -4.02 -0.36
N ASN A 109 8.99 -4.24 0.38
CA ASN A 109 10.24 -3.49 0.19
C ASN A 109 10.61 -3.42 -1.30
N MET A 110 10.65 -2.20 -1.84
CA MET A 110 10.98 -1.99 -3.24
C MET A 110 12.45 -2.34 -3.48
N ASN A 111 12.72 -3.39 -4.25
CA ASN A 111 14.05 -3.63 -4.81
C ASN A 111 14.16 -2.86 -6.15
N PRO A 112 14.89 -1.73 -6.19
CA PRO A 112 14.98 -0.91 -7.41
C PRO A 112 15.73 -1.62 -8.54
N ALA A 113 16.69 -2.50 -8.21
CA ALA A 113 17.43 -3.25 -9.21
C ALA A 113 16.57 -4.35 -9.86
N HIS A 114 15.74 -5.01 -9.06
CA HIS A 114 14.77 -5.97 -9.59
C HIS A 114 13.73 -5.27 -10.48
N ALA A 115 13.17 -4.15 -10.01
CA ALA A 115 12.21 -3.37 -10.76
C ALA A 115 12.79 -2.78 -12.07
N TYR A 116 14.08 -2.43 -12.09
CA TYR A 116 14.76 -1.98 -13.30
C TYR A 116 14.91 -3.09 -14.35
N LEU A 117 15.10 -4.34 -13.93
CA LEU A 117 15.27 -5.48 -14.82
C LEU A 117 13.93 -6.04 -15.33
N HIS A 118 12.92 -6.07 -14.45
CA HIS A 118 11.69 -6.82 -14.69
C HIS A 118 10.40 -5.97 -14.63
N GLY A 119 10.49 -4.67 -14.32
CA GLY A 119 9.34 -3.76 -14.23
C GLY A 119 8.67 -3.78 -12.86
N ASP A 120 7.43 -3.28 -12.77
CA ASP A 120 6.60 -3.40 -11.56
C ASP A 120 5.99 -4.81 -11.49
N ASP A 121 6.85 -5.83 -11.46
CA ASP A 121 6.49 -7.25 -11.44
C ASP A 121 6.14 -7.74 -10.03
N ARG A 122 5.93 -6.84 -9.07
CA ARG A 122 5.63 -7.18 -7.68
C ARG A 122 4.37 -8.02 -7.47
N GLN A 123 3.54 -8.20 -8.50
CA GLN A 123 2.38 -9.08 -8.46
C GLN A 123 2.23 -10.00 -9.67
N GLY A 124 3.23 -10.04 -10.54
CA GLY A 124 3.19 -11.00 -11.61
C GLY A 124 4.15 -10.64 -12.71
N GLY A 125 5.23 -11.43 -12.85
CA GLY A 125 6.09 -11.34 -14.01
C GLY A 125 5.35 -11.71 -15.28
N VAL A 126 6.01 -12.41 -16.21
CA VAL A 126 5.34 -12.77 -17.46
C VAL A 126 4.13 -13.65 -17.14
N GLU A 127 2.97 -13.24 -17.64
CA GLU A 127 1.71 -13.96 -17.55
C GLU A 127 1.88 -15.41 -18.04
N LEU A 128 1.59 -16.38 -17.17
CA LEU A 128 1.56 -17.79 -17.54
C LEU A 128 0.10 -18.22 -17.68
N GLY A 129 -0.28 -18.73 -18.86
CA GLY A 129 -1.65 -19.22 -19.06
C GLY A 129 -2.70 -18.10 -19.02
N SER A 130 -3.75 -18.25 -18.19
CA SER A 130 -4.83 -17.26 -18.05
C SER A 130 -4.69 -16.46 -16.74
N PRO A 131 -4.17 -15.23 -16.78
CA PRO A 131 -3.81 -14.45 -15.57
C PRO A 131 -4.97 -14.21 -14.61
N TRP A 132 -6.19 -14.09 -15.17
CA TRP A 132 -7.41 -13.79 -14.41
C TRP A 132 -8.03 -15.02 -13.75
N MET A 133 -7.71 -16.22 -14.21
CA MET A 133 -8.28 -17.48 -13.72
C MET A 133 -7.29 -18.24 -12.85
N ASP A 134 -6.03 -18.29 -13.28
CA ASP A 134 -5.00 -19.10 -12.66
C ASP A 134 -4.15 -18.28 -11.68
N GLY A 135 -4.08 -16.95 -11.87
CA GLY A 135 -3.23 -16.08 -11.05
C GLY A 135 -1.74 -16.42 -11.15
N ASP A 136 -1.37 -17.17 -12.19
CA ASP A 136 -0.03 -17.69 -12.38
C ASP A 136 0.83 -16.68 -13.16
N TYR A 137 1.95 -16.35 -12.55
CA TYR A 137 2.95 -15.49 -13.14
C TYR A 137 4.34 -16.08 -12.93
N GLU A 138 5.23 -15.86 -13.88
CA GLU A 138 6.63 -16.19 -13.68
C GLU A 138 7.23 -15.26 -12.62
N LEU A 139 7.63 -15.83 -11.47
CA LEU A 139 8.29 -15.09 -10.40
C LEU A 139 9.79 -15.05 -10.65
N ASN A 140 10.33 -13.86 -10.87
CA ASN A 140 11.77 -13.66 -10.98
C ASN A 140 12.41 -13.58 -9.59
N ASN A 141 13.54 -14.25 -9.40
CA ASN A 141 14.32 -14.06 -8.18
C ASN A 141 14.97 -12.66 -8.16
N PRO A 142 15.11 -12.02 -6.98
CA PRO A 142 15.83 -10.76 -6.89
C PRO A 142 17.30 -10.94 -7.31
N PRO A 143 17.90 -9.93 -8.00
CA PRO A 143 19.30 -9.99 -8.38
C PRO A 143 20.21 -10.05 -7.14
N SER A 144 21.42 -10.60 -7.31
CA SER A 144 22.42 -10.66 -6.23
C SER A 144 22.73 -9.25 -5.68
N SER A 145 23.25 -9.16 -4.45
CA SER A 145 23.58 -7.87 -3.83
C SER A 145 24.60 -7.06 -4.64
N VAL A 146 25.59 -7.73 -5.25
CA VAL A 146 26.61 -7.08 -6.08
C VAL A 146 25.99 -6.53 -7.37
N THR A 147 25.18 -7.35 -8.05
CA THR A 147 24.46 -6.93 -9.25
C THR A 147 23.52 -5.77 -8.95
N SER A 148 22.80 -5.85 -7.83
CA SER A 148 21.90 -4.80 -7.37
C SER A 148 22.61 -3.48 -7.12
N PHE A 149 23.82 -3.51 -6.54
CA PHE A 149 24.63 -2.32 -6.31
C PHE A 149 24.97 -1.59 -7.61
N PHE A 150 25.45 -2.32 -8.63
CA PHE A 150 25.82 -1.70 -9.90
C PHE A 150 24.61 -1.19 -10.68
N ILE A 151 23.49 -1.92 -10.66
CA ILE A 151 22.24 -1.44 -11.27
C ILE A 151 21.75 -0.18 -10.56
N PHE A 152 21.77 -0.14 -9.24
CA PHE A 152 21.39 1.04 -8.48
C PHE A 152 22.29 2.24 -8.78
N LEU A 153 23.60 2.05 -8.83
CA LEU A 153 24.56 3.09 -9.22
C LEU A 153 24.26 3.62 -10.64
N TRP A 154 23.96 2.72 -11.58
CA TRP A 154 23.56 3.08 -12.94
C TRP A 154 22.27 3.92 -12.96
N ILE A 155 21.24 3.51 -12.23
CA ILE A 155 19.98 4.27 -12.09
C ILE A 155 20.26 5.68 -11.56
N LEU A 156 21.10 5.82 -10.53
CA LEU A 156 21.49 7.13 -10.00
C LEU A 156 22.21 7.99 -11.03
N ILE A 157 23.16 7.42 -11.79
CA ILE A 157 23.85 8.14 -12.86
C ILE A 157 22.85 8.66 -13.91
N GLN A 158 21.89 7.82 -14.31
CA GLN A 158 20.87 8.22 -15.29
C GLN A 158 19.93 9.29 -14.75
N ALA A 159 19.49 9.17 -13.49
CA ALA A 159 18.59 10.12 -12.84
C ALA A 159 19.21 11.52 -12.71
N PHE A 160 20.53 11.59 -12.49
CA PHE A 160 21.25 12.85 -12.26
C PHE A 160 22.25 13.21 -13.36
N LYS A 161 22.08 12.69 -14.59
CA LYS A 161 23.08 12.81 -15.67
C LYS A 161 23.49 14.24 -15.99
N TYR A 162 22.56 15.20 -15.92
CA TYR A 162 22.84 16.60 -16.21
C TYR A 162 23.58 17.30 -15.06
N GLN A 163 23.16 17.03 -13.82
CA GLN A 163 23.81 17.54 -12.62
C GLN A 163 25.25 17.01 -12.53
N LEU A 164 25.46 15.74 -12.87
CA LEU A 164 26.76 15.09 -12.88
C LEU A 164 27.65 15.67 -14.00
N ALA A 165 27.12 15.89 -15.20
CA ALA A 165 27.85 16.57 -16.28
C ALA A 165 28.23 18.01 -15.91
N ALA A 166 27.31 18.77 -15.29
CA ALA A 166 27.58 20.11 -14.81
C ALA A 166 28.66 20.13 -13.72
N ALA A 167 28.62 19.20 -12.78
CA ALA A 167 29.64 19.05 -11.74
C ALA A 167 31.02 18.73 -12.33
N ILE A 168 31.10 17.81 -13.30
CA ILE A 168 32.35 17.50 -14.00
C ILE A 168 32.89 18.75 -14.72
N LEU A 169 32.04 19.46 -15.46
CA LEU A 169 32.42 20.67 -16.18
C LEU A 169 32.93 21.75 -15.21
N PHE A 170 32.25 21.91 -14.07
CA PHE A 170 32.67 22.82 -13.01
C PHE A 170 34.04 22.46 -12.42
N ILE A 171 34.29 21.17 -12.15
CA ILE A 171 35.60 20.68 -11.67
C ILE A 171 36.70 20.95 -12.70
N VAL A 172 36.43 20.70 -13.99
CA VAL A 172 37.39 20.98 -15.08
C VAL A 172 37.70 22.47 -15.17
N LEU A 173 36.69 23.34 -15.05
CA LEU A 173 36.87 24.79 -15.05
C LEU A 173 37.71 25.25 -13.85
N ILE A 174 37.45 24.71 -12.65
CA ILE A 174 38.26 24.96 -11.47
C ILE A 174 39.72 24.56 -11.71
N PHE A 175 39.95 23.33 -12.20
CA PHE A 175 41.29 22.82 -12.44
C PHE A 175 42.04 23.66 -13.48
N TYR A 176 41.36 24.07 -14.55
CA TYR A 176 41.90 24.96 -15.57
C TYR A 176 42.25 26.34 -14.99
N ALA A 177 41.37 26.93 -14.18
CA ALA A 177 41.61 28.21 -13.53
C ALA A 177 42.83 28.15 -12.59
N PHE A 178 42.94 27.09 -11.77
CA PHE A 178 44.11 26.87 -10.91
C PHE A 178 45.40 26.72 -11.71
N LYS A 179 45.39 25.94 -12.80
CA LYS A 179 46.57 25.78 -13.66
C LYS A 179 47.00 27.12 -14.28
N LYS A 180 46.04 27.92 -14.76
CA LYS A 180 46.31 29.24 -15.35
C LYS A 180 46.85 30.24 -14.33
N LEU A 181 46.35 30.22 -13.09
CA LEU A 181 46.85 31.06 -12.00
C LEU A 181 48.27 30.68 -11.57
N ARG A 182 48.66 29.41 -11.70
CA ARG A 182 50.00 28.90 -11.35
C ARG A 182 51.07 29.14 -12.44
N GLN A 183 50.65 29.52 -13.64
CA GLN A 183 51.53 29.85 -14.78
C GLN A 183 51.78 31.36 -14.94
N LYS A 184 51.13 32.20 -14.12
CA LYS A 184 51.49 33.60 -13.89
C LYS A 184 52.38 33.69 -12.66
#